data_AF-A0A956Y1T1-F1
#
_entry.id   AF-A0A956Y1T1-F1
#
_cell.length_a   1.000
_cell.length_b   1.000
_cell.length_c   1.000
_cell.angle_alpha   90.00
_cell.angle_beta   90.00
_cell.angle_gamma   90.00
#
_symmetry.space_group_name_H-M   'P 1'
#
loop_
_entity.id
_entity.type
_entity.pdbx_description
1 polymer ?
#
loop_
_entity_poly.entity_id
_entity_poly.type
_entity_poly.pdbx_seq_one_letter_code
_entity_poly.pdbx_strand_id
1 'polypeptide(L)'
;MKRSALFVSMVLLLVLLVGIAGAQDTTIRYFTFSAAPDHLEDLDTIIAAFQEVHPDIAIEVETAPFADYFTLLQAGVASGDAPDVFELNYENFVTYAANGTLMDLSGMVSDDAPFYPRALEAFSYDGQQMALPETFSTVLLFYNADLFDAAGVDYPTAEWTWDDATAAAEAISALGDDTWGLFSPVQFWEFYKKAAQNGECEFLNEDATESL
;
A
#
# COMPACT_ATOMS: atom_id res chain seq x y z
N MET A 1 17.09 -40.48 -66.99
CA MET A 1 15.92 -39.58 -66.80
C MET A 1 15.55 -39.62 -65.33
N LYS A 2 16.04 -38.66 -64.55
CA LYS A 2 15.29 -37.54 -63.96
C LYS A 2 14.39 -37.95 -62.76
N ARG A 3 14.82 -37.43 -61.59
CA ARG A 3 14.02 -36.87 -60.47
C ARG A 3 13.48 -37.83 -59.41
N SER A 4 14.11 -37.75 -58.22
CA SER A 4 13.40 -37.49 -56.96
C SER A 4 14.42 -37.25 -55.84
N ALA A 5 14.82 -35.98 -55.72
CA ALA A 5 15.48 -35.42 -54.55
C ALA A 5 14.43 -34.58 -53.78
N LEU A 6 14.72 -34.33 -52.49
CA LEU A 6 13.95 -33.55 -51.51
C LEU A 6 12.74 -34.25 -50.88
N PHE A 7 12.96 -34.86 -49.70
CA PHE A 7 11.98 -34.90 -48.61
C PHE A 7 12.66 -35.21 -47.26
N VAL A 8 13.75 -34.51 -46.91
CA VAL A 8 14.43 -34.70 -45.60
C VAL A 8 14.63 -33.38 -44.83
N SER A 9 14.22 -32.24 -45.36
CA SER A 9 14.52 -30.94 -44.73
C SER A 9 13.28 -30.18 -44.24
N MET A 10 12.38 -30.84 -43.50
CA MET A 10 11.24 -30.15 -42.87
C MET A 10 10.76 -30.83 -41.57
N VAL A 11 11.69 -31.34 -40.76
CA VAL A 11 11.38 -31.77 -39.37
C VAL A 11 12.40 -31.22 -38.37
N LEU A 12 13.58 -30.75 -38.82
CA LEU A 12 14.61 -30.20 -37.93
C LEU A 12 14.42 -28.71 -37.55
N LEU A 13 13.42 -28.02 -38.07
CA LEU A 13 13.21 -26.59 -37.81
C LEU A 13 12.04 -26.27 -36.85
N LEU A 14 11.36 -27.30 -36.31
CA LEU A 14 10.19 -27.11 -35.44
C LEU A 14 10.45 -27.36 -33.95
N VAL A 15 11.70 -27.60 -33.55
CA VAL A 15 12.09 -27.85 -32.14
C VAL A 15 12.82 -26.65 -31.52
N LEU A 16 13.00 -25.54 -32.24
CA LEU A 16 13.70 -24.34 -31.75
C LEU A 16 12.77 -23.21 -31.26
N LEU A 17 11.49 -23.51 -31.04
CA LEU A 17 10.51 -22.61 -30.42
C LEU A 17 9.87 -23.23 -29.17
N VAL A 18 10.59 -24.14 -28.49
CA VAL A 18 10.36 -24.32 -27.05
C VAL A 18 10.92 -23.06 -26.43
N GLY A 19 10.03 -22.11 -26.11
CA GLY A 19 10.39 -20.95 -25.32
C GLY A 19 11.25 -21.42 -24.16
N ILE A 20 12.41 -20.79 -24.02
CA ILE A 20 13.20 -20.88 -22.80
C ILE A 20 12.32 -20.21 -21.74
N ALA A 21 11.38 -20.96 -21.18
CA ALA A 21 10.94 -20.70 -19.83
C ALA A 21 12.23 -20.91 -19.02
N GLY A 22 12.90 -19.81 -18.69
CA GLY A 22 14.01 -19.84 -17.74
C GLY A 22 13.52 -20.59 -16.51
N ALA A 23 14.32 -21.52 -16.01
CA ALA A 23 14.04 -22.07 -14.70
C ALA A 23 14.04 -20.89 -13.72
N GLN A 24 12.97 -20.75 -12.92
CA GLN A 24 12.96 -19.78 -11.83
C GLN A 24 13.93 -20.31 -10.76
N ASP A 25 15.11 -19.70 -10.70
CA ASP A 25 16.20 -20.12 -9.81
C ASP A 25 16.04 -19.50 -8.41
N THR A 26 15.27 -18.41 -8.30
CA THR A 26 14.97 -17.72 -7.03
C THR A 26 13.47 -17.56 -6.87
N THR A 27 12.95 -17.77 -5.66
CA THR A 27 11.56 -17.43 -5.28
C THR A 27 11.60 -16.40 -4.16
N ILE A 28 10.88 -15.30 -4.35
CA ILE A 28 10.71 -14.21 -3.37
C ILE A 28 9.30 -14.32 -2.81
N ARG A 29 9.18 -14.41 -1.48
CA ARG A 29 7.91 -14.32 -0.77
C ARG A 29 7.54 -12.86 -0.56
N TYR A 30 6.41 -12.44 -1.10
CA TYR A 30 5.86 -11.09 -0.94
C TYR A 30 4.56 -11.13 -0.13
N PHE A 31 4.57 -10.53 1.06
CA PHE A 31 3.39 -10.48 1.93
C PHE A 31 2.74 -9.09 1.90
N THR A 32 1.45 -9.01 1.57
CA THR A 32 0.70 -7.75 1.42
C THR A 32 -0.68 -7.83 2.08
N PHE A 33 -1.17 -6.70 2.58
CA PHE A 33 -2.53 -6.55 3.09
C PHE A 33 -3.44 -5.73 2.17
N SER A 34 -2.89 -4.89 1.29
CA SER A 34 -3.67 -3.95 0.48
C SER A 34 -4.17 -4.54 -0.84
N ALA A 35 -3.48 -5.57 -1.36
CA ALA A 35 -3.86 -6.17 -2.64
C ALA A 35 -5.16 -7.00 -2.54
N ALA A 36 -5.38 -7.74 -1.46
CA ALA A 36 -6.52 -8.63 -1.34
C ALA A 36 -7.73 -8.01 -0.65
N PRO A 37 -8.97 -8.36 -1.06
CA PRO A 37 -9.29 -9.21 -2.21
C PRO A 37 -9.39 -8.45 -3.54
N ASP A 38 -9.49 -7.12 -3.50
CA ASP A 38 -10.04 -6.32 -4.60
C ASP A 38 -9.01 -5.90 -5.67
N HIS A 39 -7.71 -6.00 -5.37
CA HIS A 39 -6.61 -5.54 -6.22
C HIS A 39 -5.61 -6.65 -6.61
N LEU A 40 -5.99 -7.92 -6.42
CA LEU A 40 -5.13 -9.05 -6.79
C LEU A 40 -4.83 -9.10 -8.31
N GLU A 41 -5.80 -8.74 -9.16
CA GLU A 41 -5.59 -8.68 -10.61
C GLU A 41 -4.60 -7.56 -11.02
N ASP A 42 -4.62 -6.43 -10.29
CA ASP A 42 -3.66 -5.34 -10.50
C ASP A 42 -2.24 -5.79 -10.08
N LEU A 43 -2.12 -6.47 -8.93
CA LEU A 43 -0.86 -7.03 -8.45
C LEU A 43 -0.31 -8.11 -9.41
N ASP A 44 -1.15 -8.99 -9.93
CA ASP A 44 -0.75 -9.99 -10.93
C ASP A 44 -0.19 -9.33 -12.20
N THR A 45 -0.76 -8.20 -12.60
CA THR A 45 -0.26 -7.41 -13.75
C THR A 45 1.13 -6.83 -13.47
N ILE A 46 1.37 -6.34 -12.26
CA ILE A 46 2.67 -5.83 -11.82
C ILE A 46 3.70 -6.96 -11.78
N ILE A 47 3.35 -8.11 -11.20
CA ILE A 47 4.22 -9.28 -11.12
C ILE A 47 4.57 -9.79 -12.51
N ALA A 48 3.60 -9.86 -13.43
CA ALA A 48 3.86 -10.27 -14.81
C ALA A 48 4.87 -9.34 -15.51
N ALA A 49 4.72 -8.02 -15.35
CA ALA A 49 5.66 -7.05 -15.91
C ALA A 49 7.06 -7.17 -15.27
N PHE A 50 7.14 -7.41 -13.97
CA PHE A 50 8.40 -7.68 -13.28
C PHE A 50 9.08 -8.95 -13.82
N GLN A 51 8.33 -10.04 -13.98
CA GLN A 51 8.86 -11.32 -14.47
C GLN A 51 9.22 -11.32 -15.95
N GLU A 52 8.65 -10.41 -16.75
CA GLU A 52 9.08 -10.21 -18.14
C GLU A 52 10.54 -9.75 -18.22
N VAL A 53 10.97 -8.89 -17.29
CA VAL A 53 12.35 -8.39 -17.22
C VAL A 53 13.24 -9.22 -16.28
N HIS A 54 12.66 -9.99 -15.36
CA HIS A 54 13.33 -10.88 -14.41
C HIS A 54 12.78 -12.32 -14.47
N PRO A 55 12.97 -13.06 -15.58
CA PRO A 55 12.35 -14.37 -15.79
C PRO A 55 12.88 -15.48 -14.86
N ASP A 56 14.00 -15.25 -14.20
CA ASP A 56 14.65 -16.15 -13.24
C ASP A 56 14.11 -16.00 -11.80
N ILE A 57 13.24 -15.01 -11.56
CA ILE A 57 12.65 -14.73 -10.24
C ILE A 57 11.15 -15.08 -10.23
N ALA A 58 10.76 -15.98 -9.35
CA ALA A 58 9.37 -16.24 -8.99
C ALA A 58 8.93 -15.32 -7.84
N ILE A 59 7.69 -14.84 -7.88
CA ILE A 59 7.06 -14.14 -6.75
C ILE A 59 5.96 -15.04 -6.18
N GLU A 60 6.05 -15.38 -4.90
CA GLU A 60 4.99 -16.05 -4.14
C GLU A 60 4.27 -15.00 -3.30
N VAL A 61 3.01 -14.73 -3.63
CA VAL A 61 2.20 -13.73 -2.92
C VAL A 61 1.47 -14.38 -1.75
N GLU A 62 1.72 -13.85 -0.56
CA GLU A 62 0.96 -14.13 0.64
C GLU A 62 0.04 -12.94 0.94
N THR A 63 -1.16 -13.20 1.45
CA THR A 63 -2.10 -12.13 1.85
C THR A 63 -2.77 -12.43 3.17
N ALA A 64 -3.09 -11.38 3.93
CA ALA A 64 -3.91 -11.47 5.12
C ALA A 64 -4.77 -10.21 5.25
N PRO A 65 -6.00 -10.32 5.81
CA PRO A 65 -6.78 -9.14 6.15
C PRO A 65 -5.97 -8.22 7.09
N PHE A 66 -6.11 -6.90 6.90
CA PHE A 66 -5.38 -5.90 7.68
C PHE A 66 -5.45 -6.13 9.20
N ALA A 67 -6.60 -6.59 9.71
CA ALA A 67 -6.82 -6.87 11.13
C ALA A 67 -5.85 -7.92 11.71
N ASP A 68 -5.41 -8.88 10.89
CA ASP A 68 -4.54 -9.98 11.29
C ASP A 68 -3.11 -9.83 10.78
N TYR A 69 -2.90 -9.03 9.72
CA TYR A 69 -1.66 -8.92 8.97
C TYR A 69 -0.43 -8.66 9.84
N PHE A 70 -0.42 -7.58 10.63
CA PHE A 70 0.75 -7.21 11.43
C PHE A 70 1.06 -8.22 12.55
N THR A 71 0.04 -8.92 13.06
CA THR A 71 0.24 -9.99 14.04
C THR A 71 0.97 -11.17 13.40
N LEU A 72 0.57 -11.56 12.19
CA LEU A 72 1.22 -12.64 11.43
C LEU A 72 2.63 -12.26 10.99
N LEU A 73 2.81 -11.04 10.48
CA LEU A 73 4.13 -10.54 10.06
C LEU A 73 5.10 -10.51 11.25
N GLN A 74 4.68 -9.98 12.40
CA GLN A 74 5.50 -9.93 13.61
C GLN A 74 5.89 -11.34 14.10
N ALA A 75 4.97 -12.31 14.02
CA ALA A 75 5.25 -13.69 14.38
C ALA A 75 6.28 -14.33 13.43
N GLY A 76 6.16 -14.11 12.12
CA GLY A 76 7.12 -14.55 11.10
C GLY A 76 8.52 -14.00 11.38
N VAL A 77 8.62 -12.68 11.55
CA VAL A 77 9.89 -11.99 11.89
C VAL A 77 10.50 -12.54 13.18
N ALA A 78 9.71 -12.68 14.26
CA ALA A 78 10.21 -13.18 15.54
C ALA A 78 10.68 -14.65 15.48
N SER A 79 10.07 -15.46 14.61
CA SER A 79 10.43 -16.87 14.44
C SER A 79 11.61 -17.10 13.49
N GLY A 80 12.06 -16.06 12.78
CA GLY A 80 13.09 -16.17 11.73
C GLY A 80 12.57 -16.69 10.39
N ASP A 81 11.25 -16.68 10.19
CA ASP A 81 10.55 -17.08 8.95
C ASP A 81 9.79 -15.89 8.36
N ALA A 82 10.46 -14.74 8.29
CA ALA A 82 9.91 -13.54 7.67
C ALA A 82 9.77 -13.73 6.14
N PRO A 83 8.76 -13.12 5.50
CA PRO A 83 8.76 -12.92 4.05
C PRO A 83 9.99 -12.12 3.60
N ASP A 84 10.43 -12.33 2.35
CA ASP A 84 11.56 -11.60 1.78
C ASP A 84 11.22 -10.12 1.53
N VAL A 85 9.99 -9.87 1.11
CA VAL A 85 9.42 -8.54 0.89
C VAL A 85 8.06 -8.49 1.57
N PHE A 86 7.75 -7.41 2.28
CA PHE A 86 6.47 -7.26 2.94
C PHE A 86 6.02 -5.80 2.98
N GLU A 87 4.72 -5.61 2.94
CA GLU A 87 4.09 -4.30 3.00
C GLU A 87 4.09 -3.76 4.43
N LEU A 88 4.39 -2.47 4.58
CA LEU A 88 4.26 -1.73 5.83
C LEU A 88 3.46 -0.45 5.59
N ASN A 89 2.50 -0.17 6.47
CA ASN A 89 1.90 1.15 6.53
C ASN A 89 2.80 2.11 7.32
N TYR A 90 2.49 3.40 7.23
CA TYR A 90 3.28 4.47 7.82
C TYR A 90 3.41 4.31 9.36
N GLU A 91 2.32 3.91 10.01
CA GLU A 91 2.24 3.81 11.47
C GLU A 91 3.02 2.63 12.07
N ASN A 92 3.18 1.51 11.34
CA ASN A 92 3.96 0.37 11.84
C ASN A 92 5.42 0.45 11.43
N PHE A 93 5.77 1.16 10.35
CA PHE A 93 7.13 1.25 9.82
C PHE A 93 8.18 1.53 10.89
N VAL A 94 7.96 2.58 11.71
CA VAL A 94 8.92 3.01 12.75
C VAL A 94 9.23 1.88 13.73
N THR A 95 8.24 1.05 14.09
CA THR A 95 8.45 -0.08 15.01
C THR A 95 9.38 -1.13 14.42
N TYR A 96 9.22 -1.48 13.14
CA TYR A 96 10.08 -2.46 12.47
C TYR A 96 11.49 -1.88 12.21
N ALA A 97 11.57 -0.62 11.82
CA ALA A 97 12.84 0.09 11.64
C ALA A 97 13.65 0.16 12.95
N ALA A 98 13.04 0.59 14.04
CA ALA A 98 13.67 0.70 15.35
C ALA A 98 14.11 -0.65 15.94
N ASN A 99 13.41 -1.73 15.60
CA ASN A 99 13.78 -3.09 16.00
C ASN A 99 14.90 -3.71 15.15
N GLY A 100 15.38 -3.00 14.12
CA GLY A 100 16.46 -3.46 13.24
C GLY A 100 16.07 -4.66 12.36
N THR A 101 14.78 -4.80 12.03
CA THR A 101 14.27 -5.91 11.23
C THR A 101 14.20 -5.61 9.73
N LEU A 102 14.59 -4.39 9.32
CA LEU A 102 14.53 -3.92 7.94
C LEU A 102 15.95 -3.77 7.35
N MET A 103 16.05 -4.01 6.05
CA MET A 103 17.29 -3.84 5.30
C MET A 103 17.52 -2.37 4.97
N ASP A 104 18.76 -1.89 5.07
CA ASP A 104 19.14 -0.57 4.55
C ASP A 104 19.14 -0.59 3.00
N LEU A 105 18.22 0.17 2.41
CA LEU A 105 18.02 0.32 0.98
C LEU A 105 18.67 1.59 0.42
N SER A 106 19.37 2.39 1.23
CA SER A 106 19.89 3.70 0.83
C SER A 106 20.82 3.64 -0.40
N GLY A 107 21.54 2.53 -0.58
CA GLY A 107 22.40 2.29 -1.75
C GLY A 107 21.69 1.69 -2.97
N MET A 108 20.40 1.38 -2.85
CA MET A 108 19.58 0.74 -3.89
C MET A 108 18.60 1.70 -4.56
N VAL A 109 18.37 2.87 -3.96
CA VAL A 109 17.51 3.92 -4.53
C VAL A 109 18.35 4.86 -5.38
N SER A 110 17.97 5.01 -6.64
CA SER A 110 18.57 6.02 -7.52
C SER A 110 18.01 7.40 -7.20
N ASP A 111 18.85 8.44 -7.28
CA ASP A 111 18.41 9.84 -7.18
C ASP A 111 17.33 10.22 -8.22
N ASP A 112 17.31 9.52 -9.37
CA ASP A 112 16.33 9.72 -10.44
C ASP A 112 15.04 8.89 -10.24
N ALA A 113 14.91 8.16 -9.13
CA ALA A 113 13.73 7.35 -8.86
C ALA A 113 12.48 8.26 -8.75
N PRO A 114 11.38 7.93 -9.44
CA PRO A 114 10.22 8.82 -9.58
C PRO A 114 9.30 8.82 -8.35
N PHE A 115 9.86 8.65 -7.15
CA PHE A 115 9.08 8.63 -5.91
C PHE A 115 8.63 10.03 -5.50
N TYR A 116 7.43 10.12 -4.92
CA TYR A 116 6.98 11.35 -4.29
C TYR A 116 7.86 11.62 -3.05
N PRO A 117 8.57 12.77 -2.96
CA PRO A 117 9.61 12.97 -1.95
C PRO A 117 9.15 12.77 -0.50
N ARG A 118 7.95 13.25 -0.15
CA ARG A 118 7.42 13.08 1.21
C ARG A 118 7.08 11.62 1.53
N ALA A 119 6.61 10.85 0.54
CA ALA A 119 6.35 9.43 0.75
C ALA A 119 7.65 8.64 0.87
N LEU A 120 8.71 9.04 0.18
CA LEU A 120 10.02 8.42 0.33
C LEU A 120 10.64 8.72 1.70
N GLU A 121 10.64 10.00 2.10
CA GLU A 121 11.12 10.48 3.41
C GLU A 121 10.38 9.81 4.58
N ALA A 122 9.07 9.58 4.43
CA ALA A 122 8.22 8.89 5.39
C ALA A 122 8.71 7.49 5.78
N PHE A 123 9.48 6.82 4.92
CA PHE A 123 10.02 5.48 5.14
C PHE A 123 11.54 5.46 5.37
N SER A 124 12.07 6.59 5.85
CA SER A 124 13.43 6.71 6.35
C SER A 124 13.47 6.69 7.88
N TYR A 125 14.50 6.07 8.47
CA TYR A 125 14.73 6.01 9.91
C TYR A 125 16.23 6.14 10.19
N ASP A 126 16.63 6.99 11.14
CA ASP A 126 18.04 7.30 11.46
C ASP A 126 18.92 7.62 10.22
N GLY A 127 18.33 8.31 9.23
CA GLY A 127 19.02 8.72 8.00
C GLY A 127 19.21 7.60 6.97
N GLN A 128 18.62 6.43 7.19
CA GLN A 128 18.63 5.30 6.24
C GLN A 128 17.25 5.10 5.62
N GLN A 129 17.21 4.85 4.32
CA GLN A 129 15.99 4.44 3.63
C GLN A 129 15.75 2.95 3.93
N MET A 130 14.66 2.61 4.64
CA MET A 130 14.42 1.22 5.08
C MET A 130 13.20 0.56 4.41
N ALA A 131 12.39 1.34 3.70
CA ALA A 131 11.31 0.82 2.84
C ALA A 131 11.09 1.77 1.65
N LEU A 132 10.42 1.30 0.60
CA LEU A 132 10.07 2.11 -0.57
C LEU A 132 8.57 2.35 -0.60
N PRO A 133 8.11 3.57 -0.98
CA PRO A 133 6.69 3.84 -1.07
C PRO A 133 6.08 3.08 -2.25
N GLU A 134 5.14 2.18 -1.96
CA GLU A 134 4.36 1.45 -2.94
C GLU A 134 3.15 2.28 -3.42
N THR A 135 2.35 2.76 -2.47
CA THR A 135 1.21 3.63 -2.70
C THR A 135 1.15 4.71 -1.60
N PHE A 136 0.32 5.73 -1.80
CA PHE A 136 -0.05 6.65 -0.73
C PHE A 136 -1.54 6.98 -0.82
N SER A 137 -2.16 7.24 0.32
CA SER A 137 -3.56 7.63 0.41
C SER A 137 -3.74 8.87 1.28
N THR A 138 -4.88 9.52 1.13
CA THR A 138 -5.32 10.60 2.03
C THR A 138 -6.76 10.34 2.47
N VAL A 139 -7.20 11.04 3.51
CA VAL A 139 -8.58 10.99 3.98
C VAL A 139 -9.33 12.19 3.46
N LEU A 140 -10.51 11.95 2.89
CA LEU A 140 -11.42 12.96 2.38
C LEU A 140 -12.77 12.87 3.11
N LEU A 141 -13.51 13.98 3.13
CA LEU A 141 -14.92 13.97 3.52
C LEU A 141 -15.77 13.54 2.32
N PHE A 142 -16.32 12.32 2.39
CA PHE A 142 -17.36 11.87 1.46
C PHE A 142 -18.74 12.25 2.01
N TYR A 143 -19.66 12.64 1.13
CA TYR A 143 -21.01 13.03 1.52
C TYR A 143 -22.06 12.44 0.57
N ASN A 144 -23.27 12.23 1.07
CA ASN A 144 -24.43 11.81 0.29
C ASN A 144 -25.26 13.04 -0.08
N ALA A 145 -25.22 13.44 -1.36
CA ALA A 145 -25.90 14.64 -1.85
C ALA A 145 -27.42 14.63 -1.62
N ASP A 146 -28.07 13.46 -1.71
CA ASP A 146 -29.52 13.34 -1.51
C ASP A 146 -29.92 13.68 -0.06
N LEU A 147 -29.09 13.32 0.92
CA LEU A 147 -29.34 13.66 2.32
C LEU A 147 -29.13 15.16 2.58
N PHE A 148 -28.15 15.77 1.92
CA PHE A 148 -27.92 17.21 2.00
C PHE A 148 -29.11 18.00 1.41
N ASP A 149 -29.57 17.59 0.23
CA ASP A 149 -30.73 18.19 -0.44
C ASP A 149 -32.01 18.03 0.40
N ALA A 150 -32.23 16.85 0.98
CA ALA A 150 -33.38 16.58 1.84
C ALA A 150 -33.37 17.41 3.13
N ALA A 151 -32.19 17.63 3.72
CA ALA A 151 -32.00 18.48 4.91
C ALA A 151 -31.99 19.98 4.58
N GLY A 152 -31.89 20.36 3.31
CA GLY A 152 -31.84 21.75 2.86
C GLY A 152 -30.56 22.47 3.29
N VAL A 153 -29.43 21.76 3.35
CA VAL A 153 -28.12 22.30 3.72
C VAL A 153 -27.16 22.33 2.53
N ASP A 154 -26.31 23.36 2.46
CA ASP A 154 -25.31 23.49 1.41
C ASP A 154 -24.24 22.37 1.49
N TYR A 155 -23.68 22.00 0.35
CA TYR A 155 -22.66 20.95 0.26
C TYR A 155 -21.32 21.36 0.90
N PRO A 156 -20.48 20.37 1.31
CA PRO A 156 -19.18 20.65 1.89
C PRO A 156 -18.28 21.45 0.95
N THR A 157 -17.53 22.40 1.52
CA THR A 157 -16.51 23.17 0.78
C THR A 157 -15.14 22.98 1.44
N ALA A 158 -14.06 23.36 0.72
CA ALA A 158 -12.71 23.31 1.27
C ALA A 158 -12.48 24.26 2.46
N GLU A 159 -13.38 25.23 2.66
CA GLU A 159 -13.31 26.24 3.73
C GLU A 159 -14.12 25.84 4.97
N TRP A 160 -14.79 24.68 4.95
CA TRP A 160 -15.56 24.22 6.09
C TRP A 160 -14.70 23.99 7.33
N THR A 161 -15.22 24.46 8.46
CA THR A 161 -14.73 24.18 9.79
C THR A 161 -15.43 22.97 10.40
N TRP A 162 -14.99 22.56 11.59
CA TRP A 162 -15.70 21.53 12.36
C TRP A 162 -17.12 21.95 12.75
N ASP A 163 -17.35 23.24 12.98
CA ASP A 163 -18.67 23.78 13.31
C ASP A 163 -19.62 23.65 12.11
N ASP A 164 -19.14 23.96 10.90
CA ASP A 164 -19.92 23.80 9.66
C ASP A 164 -20.30 22.33 9.42
N ALA A 165 -19.33 21.42 9.56
CA ALA A 165 -19.56 19.98 9.42
C ALA A 165 -20.55 19.45 10.47
N THR A 166 -20.45 19.93 11.72
CA THR A 166 -21.36 19.54 12.81
C THR A 166 -22.78 20.05 12.58
N ALA A 167 -22.93 21.30 12.15
CA ALA A 167 -24.25 21.88 11.86
C ALA A 167 -24.96 21.14 10.72
N ALA A 168 -24.24 20.81 9.64
CA ALA A 168 -24.79 19.98 8.56
C ALA A 168 -25.15 18.58 9.04
N ALA A 169 -24.32 17.97 9.89
CA ALA A 169 -24.58 16.65 10.45
C ALA A 169 -25.83 16.62 11.34
N GLU A 170 -26.06 17.65 12.15
CA GLU A 170 -27.26 17.79 12.97
C GLU A 170 -28.52 17.92 12.11
N ALA A 171 -28.48 18.75 11.06
CA ALA A 171 -29.59 18.90 10.13
C ALA A 171 -29.94 17.60 9.40
N ILE A 172 -28.93 16.84 8.96
CA ILE A 172 -29.13 15.54 8.30
C ILE A 172 -29.67 14.51 9.28
N SER A 173 -29.17 14.47 10.52
CA SER A 173 -29.65 13.52 11.53
C SER A 173 -31.11 13.79 11.92
N ALA A 174 -31.59 15.03 11.79
CA ALA A 174 -32.99 15.39 12.02
C ALA A 174 -33.98 14.83 10.97
N LEU A 175 -33.49 14.25 9.86
CA LEU A 175 -34.33 13.60 8.84
C LEU A 175 -34.96 12.28 9.34
N GLY A 176 -34.38 11.62 10.34
CA GLY A 176 -34.93 10.42 10.94
C GLY A 176 -33.99 9.68 11.88
N ASP A 177 -34.55 8.82 12.73
CA ASP A 177 -33.83 8.12 13.80
C ASP A 177 -32.75 7.13 13.32
N ASP A 178 -32.84 6.68 12.05
CA ASP A 178 -31.87 5.77 11.41
C ASP A 178 -30.92 6.51 10.44
N THR A 179 -30.87 7.85 10.50
CA THR A 179 -30.01 8.69 9.67
C THR A 179 -28.97 9.39 10.54
N TRP A 180 -27.68 9.19 10.24
CA TRP A 180 -26.58 9.88 10.90
C TRP A 180 -25.89 10.83 9.92
N GLY A 181 -25.73 12.10 10.32
CA GLY A 181 -25.15 13.12 9.45
C GLY A 181 -23.64 13.16 9.38
N LEU A 182 -22.93 12.51 10.31
CA LEU A 182 -21.47 12.41 10.30
C LEU A 182 -21.00 11.11 10.95
N PHE A 183 -20.01 10.50 10.33
CA PHE A 183 -19.22 9.42 10.91
C PHE A 183 -17.74 9.78 10.81
N SER A 184 -17.04 9.71 11.93
CA SER A 184 -15.58 9.86 12.02
C SER A 184 -15.06 8.82 13.02
N PRO A 185 -14.10 7.96 12.66
CA PRO A 185 -13.54 7.01 13.60
C PRO A 185 -12.90 7.71 14.80
N VAL A 186 -13.08 7.15 16.00
CA VAL A 186 -12.40 7.62 17.22
C VAL A 186 -11.25 6.66 17.52
N GLN A 187 -10.19 6.80 16.73
CA GLN A 187 -8.99 5.96 16.76
C GLN A 187 -7.76 6.84 16.72
N PHE A 188 -6.61 6.34 17.19
CA PHE A 188 -5.37 7.14 17.28
C PHE A 188 -5.01 7.80 15.95
N TRP A 189 -5.16 7.07 14.83
CA TRP A 189 -4.82 7.58 13.51
C TRP A 189 -5.74 8.69 12.99
N GLU A 190 -6.99 8.75 13.47
CA GLU A 190 -7.86 9.89 13.18
C GLU A 190 -7.61 11.03 14.17
N PHE A 191 -7.30 10.69 15.43
CA PHE A 191 -7.12 11.66 16.50
C PHE A 191 -5.94 12.59 16.25
N TYR A 192 -4.77 12.09 15.82
CA TYR A 192 -3.62 12.97 15.59
C TYR A 192 -3.89 14.01 14.49
N LYS A 193 -4.65 13.62 13.45
CA LYS A 193 -5.06 14.54 12.38
C LYS A 193 -6.00 15.61 12.91
N LYS A 194 -7.01 15.21 13.71
CA LYS A 194 -7.97 16.15 14.30
C LYS A 194 -7.26 17.11 15.26
N ALA A 195 -6.34 16.61 16.06
CA ALA A 195 -5.60 17.44 16.99
C ALA A 195 -4.70 18.46 16.25
N ALA A 196 -4.04 18.04 15.15
CA ALA A 196 -3.29 18.93 14.27
C ALA A 196 -4.18 20.02 13.62
N GLN A 197 -5.42 19.70 13.24
CA GLN A 197 -6.39 20.67 12.70
C GLN A 197 -6.75 21.79 13.69
N ASN A 198 -6.52 21.60 15.00
CA ASN A 198 -6.84 22.58 16.03
C ASN A 198 -5.64 23.47 16.46
N GLY A 199 -4.55 23.46 15.68
CA GLY A 199 -3.54 24.53 15.73
C GLY A 199 -2.21 24.20 16.39
N GLU A 200 -2.04 23.02 17.00
CA GLU A 200 -0.76 22.34 17.31
C GLU A 200 -1.07 21.17 18.26
N CYS A 201 -0.85 19.94 17.80
CA CYS A 201 -0.85 18.80 18.70
C CYS A 201 0.49 18.09 18.59
N GLU A 202 1.39 18.50 19.47
CA GLU A 202 2.61 17.75 19.76
C GLU A 202 2.21 16.66 20.76
N PHE A 203 2.16 15.41 20.29
CA PHE A 203 1.96 14.26 21.16
C PHE A 203 3.25 13.86 21.87
N LEU A 204 4.38 14.21 21.25
CA LEU A 204 5.71 13.84 21.66
C LEU A 204 6.57 15.11 21.78
N ASN A 205 7.60 15.03 22.60
CA ASN A 205 8.67 16.03 22.64
C ASN A 205 9.44 16.10 21.30
N GLU A 206 10.29 17.12 21.16
CA GLU A 206 11.00 17.44 19.90
C GLU A 206 11.85 16.27 19.35
N ASP A 207 12.33 15.38 20.22
CA ASP A 207 13.11 14.19 19.84
C ASP A 207 12.28 12.90 19.75
N ALA A 208 10.95 12.98 19.90
CA ALA A 208 10.00 11.87 19.82
C ALA A 208 10.26 10.72 20.83
N THR A 209 10.93 10.99 21.94
CA THR A 209 11.28 9.97 22.95
C THR A 209 10.29 9.86 24.11
N GLU A 210 9.52 10.92 24.39
CA GLU A 210 8.55 10.97 25.49
C GLU A 210 7.25 11.66 25.04
N SER A 211 6.12 11.26 25.63
CA SER A 211 4.86 11.99 25.46
C SER A 211 4.86 13.28 26.28
N LEU A 212 4.30 14.38 25.74
CA LEU A 212 4.15 15.66 26.43
C LEU A 212 3.08 15.64 27.55
#